data_AF-A0A918WLV9-F1
#
_entry.id   AF-A0A918WLV9-F1
#
_cell.length_a   1.000
_cell.length_b   1.000
_cell.length_c   1.000
_cell.angle_alpha   90.00
_cell.angle_beta   90.00
_cell.angle_gamma   90.00
#
_symmetry.space_group_name_H-M   'P 1'
#
loop_
_entity.id
_entity.type
_entity.pdbx_description
1 polymer ?
#
loop_
_entity_poly.entity_id
_entity_poly.type
_entity_poly.pdbx_seq_one_letter_code
_entity_poly.pdbx_strand_id
1 'polypeptide(L)'
;MTDQRNDDKGGMFIGRMTGGAAASGKGARAEDRSERTGRPAGDGQAAPVVVPEGLRMPGEGGMAVLDMSGGAAAAGEDAEAVDASRQLLEVTPELLAAVGELRLDLPRFARTEQLDALDAELTGLEEDARARGRTRSGRLTRLRELLTGGATAVGGLASAVAVVQAISSLTG
;
A
#
# COMPACT_ATOMS: atom_id res chain seq x y z
N MET A 1 56.08 -2.11 -1.78
CA MET A 1 55.28 -2.64 -2.90
C MET A 1 53.90 -2.94 -2.33
N THR A 2 52.88 -2.39 -2.96
CA THR A 2 51.72 -1.73 -2.35
C THR A 2 50.61 -2.69 -1.91
N ASP A 3 50.22 -2.56 -0.63
CA ASP A 3 48.86 -2.52 -0.08
C ASP A 3 47.77 -3.42 -0.70
N GLN A 4 47.48 -4.50 0.00
CA GLN A 4 46.40 -5.46 -0.25
C GLN A 4 45.10 -4.90 0.35
N ARG A 5 44.49 -3.92 -0.33
CA ARG A 5 43.18 -3.37 0.06
C ARG A 5 42.06 -4.27 -0.48
N ASN A 6 41.32 -4.88 0.46
CA ASN A 6 40.00 -5.44 0.25
C ASN A 6 39.07 -4.39 -0.39
N ASP A 7 38.91 -4.43 -1.70
CA ASP A 7 37.95 -3.58 -2.43
C ASP A 7 36.78 -4.41 -3.01
N ASP A 8 36.40 -5.51 -2.35
CA ASP A 8 35.10 -6.18 -2.54
C ASP A 8 33.98 -5.37 -1.83
N LYS A 9 33.72 -4.17 -2.31
CA LYS A 9 32.78 -3.20 -1.71
C LYS A 9 31.33 -3.49 -2.09
N GLY A 10 30.86 -4.71 -1.81
CA GLY A 10 29.57 -5.25 -2.30
C GLY A 10 28.37 -4.32 -2.08
N GLY A 11 27.65 -4.02 -3.17
CA GLY A 11 26.41 -3.24 -3.19
C GLY A 11 25.17 -4.10 -2.93
N MET A 12 24.02 -3.67 -3.45
CA MET A 12 22.72 -4.32 -3.21
C MET A 12 22.00 -4.68 -4.52
N PHE A 13 21.52 -5.92 -4.65
CA PHE A 13 20.76 -6.37 -5.82
C PHE A 13 19.35 -6.80 -5.42
N ILE A 14 18.35 -6.52 -6.26
CA ILE A 14 16.94 -6.86 -6.01
C ILE A 14 16.35 -7.61 -7.20
N GLY A 15 15.58 -8.68 -6.95
CA GLY A 15 14.99 -9.51 -8.00
C GLY A 15 13.80 -8.84 -8.70
N ARG A 16 12.75 -8.52 -7.93
CA ARG A 16 11.55 -7.79 -8.36
C ARG A 16 11.41 -6.46 -7.63
N MET A 17 10.78 -5.45 -8.25
CA MET A 17 10.44 -4.20 -7.57
C MET A 17 8.94 -3.87 -7.55
N THR A 18 8.48 -3.11 -6.56
CA THR A 18 7.10 -2.62 -6.41
C THR A 18 7.00 -1.17 -6.88
N GLY A 19 7.79 -0.77 -7.89
CA GLY A 19 8.24 0.63 -7.98
C GLY A 19 9.03 1.00 -6.71
N GLY A 20 8.79 2.18 -6.16
CA GLY A 20 9.28 2.57 -4.83
C GLY A 20 10.81 2.63 -4.69
N ALA A 21 11.28 2.94 -3.48
CA ALA A 21 12.71 3.09 -3.20
C ALA A 21 12.99 2.69 -1.73
N ALA A 22 13.99 1.83 -1.50
CA ALA A 22 14.38 1.32 -0.16
C ALA A 22 15.73 0.58 -0.18
N ALA A 23 16.75 1.12 -0.86
CA ALA A 23 18.03 0.45 -1.10
C ALA A 23 19.24 1.42 -1.03
N SER A 24 20.47 0.90 -1.04
CA SER A 24 21.72 1.68 -0.85
C SER A 24 22.35 2.19 -2.15
N GLY A 25 22.91 3.40 -2.15
CA GLY A 25 23.66 3.98 -3.28
C GLY A 25 24.39 5.29 -2.95
N LYS A 26 25.72 5.28 -2.96
CA LYS A 26 26.65 6.36 -2.53
C LYS A 26 26.26 7.80 -2.97
N GLY A 27 25.51 8.53 -2.15
CA GLY A 27 25.13 9.94 -2.39
C GLY A 27 23.96 10.15 -3.35
N ALA A 28 23.32 9.09 -3.85
CA ALA A 28 22.06 9.18 -4.57
C ALA A 28 20.88 9.35 -3.60
N ARG A 29 19.75 9.93 -4.03
CA ARG A 29 18.54 10.17 -3.21
C ARG A 29 17.26 9.98 -4.04
N ALA A 30 16.22 9.40 -3.45
CA ALA A 30 14.98 9.03 -4.13
C ALA A 30 13.74 8.98 -3.20
N GLU A 31 12.56 9.09 -3.79
CA GLU A 31 11.25 9.00 -3.14
C GLU A 31 10.18 8.80 -4.24
N ASP A 32 9.35 7.76 -4.21
CA ASP A 32 8.10 7.71 -5.01
C ASP A 32 7.02 8.53 -4.29
N ARG A 33 6.12 9.18 -5.03
CA ARG A 33 5.00 10.01 -4.50
C ARG A 33 3.69 9.78 -5.28
N SER A 34 3.64 8.73 -6.10
CA SER A 34 2.67 8.58 -7.18
C SER A 34 1.29 8.13 -6.72
N GLU A 35 0.23 8.53 -7.41
CA GLU A 35 -1.07 7.89 -7.22
C GLU A 35 -1.19 6.71 -8.21
N ARG A 36 -1.48 5.51 -7.71
CA ARG A 36 -1.57 4.26 -8.47
C ARG A 36 -3.01 3.80 -8.48
N THR A 37 -3.56 3.44 -9.64
CA THR A 37 -4.97 3.02 -9.77
C THR A 37 -5.06 1.51 -10.01
N GLY A 38 -6.03 0.84 -9.37
CA GLY A 38 -6.33 -0.58 -9.62
C GLY A 38 -5.82 -1.52 -8.52
N ARG A 39 -5.82 -2.84 -8.78
CA ARG A 39 -5.32 -3.85 -7.83
C ARG A 39 -3.78 -3.78 -7.77
N PRO A 40 -3.13 -3.97 -6.60
CA PRO A 40 -1.68 -4.08 -6.55
C PRO A 40 -1.18 -5.14 -7.54
N ALA A 41 -0.09 -4.84 -8.24
CA ALA A 41 0.59 -5.80 -9.11
C ALA A 41 1.26 -6.87 -8.22
N GLY A 42 0.48 -7.83 -7.73
CA GLY A 42 0.91 -8.90 -6.82
C GLY A 42 0.31 -10.27 -7.09
N ASP A 43 -0.95 -10.34 -7.54
CA ASP A 43 -1.69 -11.63 -7.56
C ASP A 43 -1.89 -12.26 -8.94
N GLY A 44 -1.33 -11.66 -10.00
CA GLY A 44 -1.21 -12.33 -11.29
C GLY A 44 0.05 -13.19 -11.28
N GLN A 45 -0.10 -14.50 -11.01
CA GLN A 45 0.94 -15.55 -10.93
C GLN A 45 2.22 -15.22 -11.72
N ALA A 46 3.13 -14.46 -11.13
CA ALA A 46 4.35 -14.06 -11.80
C ALA A 46 5.34 -15.23 -11.74
N ALA A 47 5.67 -15.78 -12.92
CA ALA A 47 6.64 -16.84 -13.11
C ALA A 47 7.95 -16.57 -12.33
N PRO A 48 8.77 -17.60 -12.01
CA PRO A 48 10.03 -17.41 -11.32
C PRO A 48 10.89 -16.33 -12.00
N VAL A 49 11.43 -15.40 -11.21
CA VAL A 49 12.43 -14.42 -11.70
C VAL A 49 13.66 -15.22 -12.12
N VAL A 50 13.93 -15.30 -13.42
CA VAL A 50 15.10 -16.02 -13.93
C VAL A 50 16.32 -15.10 -13.81
N VAL A 51 17.26 -15.46 -12.94
CA VAL A 51 18.52 -14.71 -12.78
C VAL A 51 19.47 -15.04 -13.95
N PRO A 52 20.06 -14.04 -14.64
CA PRO A 52 20.95 -14.31 -15.76
C PRO A 52 22.21 -15.10 -15.36
N GLU A 53 22.52 -16.15 -16.11
CA GLU A 53 23.79 -16.87 -15.97
C GLU A 53 24.95 -15.91 -16.32
N GLY A 54 25.87 -15.68 -15.37
CA GLY A 54 26.95 -14.68 -15.50
C GLY A 54 26.64 -13.27 -14.96
N LEU A 55 25.50 -13.07 -14.26
CA LEU A 55 25.22 -11.80 -13.58
C LEU A 55 26.34 -11.43 -12.59
N ARG A 56 26.99 -10.30 -12.83
CA ARG A 56 27.98 -9.73 -11.92
C ARG A 56 27.25 -8.92 -10.85
N MET A 57 27.41 -9.28 -9.57
CA MET A 57 26.82 -8.52 -8.47
C MET A 57 27.45 -7.12 -8.36
N PRO A 58 26.69 -6.11 -7.90
CA PRO A 58 27.18 -4.73 -7.81
C PRO A 58 28.32 -4.59 -6.80
N GLY A 59 29.31 -3.77 -7.15
CA GLY A 59 30.39 -3.37 -6.25
C GLY A 59 30.09 -2.07 -5.52
N GLU A 60 31.12 -1.23 -5.43
CA GLU A 60 31.20 0.05 -4.71
C GLU A 60 29.96 0.96 -4.88
N GLY A 61 29.01 0.84 -3.95
CA GLY A 61 27.80 1.67 -3.88
C GLY A 61 26.76 1.41 -4.99
N GLY A 62 26.80 0.26 -5.68
CA GLY A 62 25.95 -0.04 -6.83
C GLY A 62 24.64 -0.80 -6.52
N MET A 63 23.67 -0.70 -7.44
CA MET A 63 22.46 -1.52 -7.49
C MET A 63 22.05 -1.86 -8.94
N ALA A 64 21.39 -3.00 -9.13
CA ALA A 64 20.62 -3.35 -10.32
C ALA A 64 19.39 -4.24 -9.98
N VAL A 65 18.44 -4.35 -10.91
CA VAL A 65 17.14 -5.04 -10.78
C VAL A 65 16.78 -5.78 -12.08
N LEU A 66 15.93 -6.81 -12.04
CA LEU A 66 15.51 -7.60 -13.22
C LEU A 66 14.04 -7.43 -13.66
N ASP A 67 13.12 -7.35 -12.71
CA ASP A 67 11.71 -7.75 -12.90
C ASP A 67 10.77 -6.94 -11.97
N MET A 68 9.43 -7.06 -12.06
CA MET A 68 8.45 -6.25 -11.29
C MET A 68 7.41 -7.07 -10.49
N SER A 69 7.36 -6.87 -9.18
CA SER A 69 6.16 -6.96 -8.30
C SER A 69 6.48 -6.54 -6.85
N GLY A 70 7.51 -7.15 -6.24
CA GLY A 70 7.80 -7.10 -4.79
C GLY A 70 9.25 -6.74 -4.45
N GLY A 71 9.51 -5.47 -4.13
CA GLY A 71 10.83 -4.92 -3.74
C GLY A 71 10.96 -3.42 -4.05
N ALA A 72 12.18 -2.89 -4.22
CA ALA A 72 12.43 -1.47 -4.48
C ALA A 72 13.13 -1.21 -5.83
N ALA A 73 12.81 -0.09 -6.48
CA ALA A 73 13.34 0.29 -7.80
C ALA A 73 14.53 1.27 -7.73
N ALA A 74 14.55 2.14 -6.70
CA ALA A 74 15.57 3.18 -6.53
C ALA A 74 16.25 3.13 -5.16
N ALA A 75 17.41 3.77 -5.07
CA ALA A 75 18.38 3.58 -4.00
C ALA A 75 19.15 4.86 -3.65
N GLY A 76 19.70 4.91 -2.44
CA GLY A 76 20.51 5.99 -1.89
C GLY A 76 21.17 5.62 -0.56
N GLU A 77 22.34 6.20 -0.26
CA GLU A 77 23.01 6.12 1.04
C GLU A 77 23.72 7.46 1.32
N ASP A 78 23.76 7.91 2.59
CA ASP A 78 23.63 9.34 2.99
C ASP A 78 22.34 9.98 2.42
N ALA A 79 21.20 9.30 2.57
CA ALA A 79 20.05 9.50 1.68
C ALA A 79 18.67 9.15 2.23
N GLU A 80 17.65 9.66 1.54
CA GLU A 80 16.33 9.07 1.43
C GLU A 80 16.27 8.09 0.23
N ALA A 81 15.62 6.94 0.43
CA ALA A 81 14.86 6.20 -0.57
C ALA A 81 13.50 5.97 0.07
N VAL A 82 12.42 6.52 -0.50
CA VAL A 82 11.08 6.47 0.10
C VAL A 82 10.06 6.06 -0.95
N ASP A 83 8.86 5.68 -0.51
CA ASP A 83 7.69 5.47 -1.36
C ASP A 83 6.46 6.00 -0.60
N ALA A 84 6.03 7.21 -0.93
CA ALA A 84 4.81 7.85 -0.45
C ALA A 84 3.65 7.72 -1.46
N SER A 85 3.68 6.70 -2.33
CA SER A 85 2.63 6.47 -3.31
C SER A 85 1.27 6.18 -2.68
N ARG A 86 0.19 6.51 -3.39
CA ARG A 86 -1.20 6.38 -2.97
C ARG A 86 -1.93 5.43 -3.90
N GLN A 87 -2.39 4.30 -3.38
CA GLN A 87 -3.24 3.41 -4.16
C GLN A 87 -4.70 3.89 -4.15
N LEU A 88 -5.30 4.05 -5.32
CA LEU A 88 -6.69 4.39 -5.57
C LEU A 88 -7.46 3.17 -6.11
N LEU A 89 -8.61 2.90 -5.51
CA LEU A 89 -9.50 1.79 -5.83
C LEU A 89 -10.86 2.35 -6.26
N GLU A 90 -11.48 1.72 -7.26
CA GLU A 90 -12.84 2.09 -7.68
C GLU A 90 -13.84 1.73 -6.59
N VAL A 91 -14.73 2.67 -6.27
CA VAL A 91 -15.75 2.45 -5.25
C VAL A 91 -16.95 1.79 -5.92
N THR A 92 -17.28 0.57 -5.51
CA THR A 92 -18.40 -0.16 -6.10
C THR A 92 -19.74 0.38 -5.58
N PRO A 93 -20.84 0.28 -6.37
CA PRO A 93 -22.17 0.63 -5.90
C PRO A 93 -22.61 -0.14 -4.64
N GLU A 94 -22.21 -1.40 -4.52
CA GLU A 94 -22.52 -2.26 -3.38
C GLU A 94 -21.85 -1.76 -2.10
N LEU A 95 -20.58 -1.31 -2.20
CA LEU A 95 -19.88 -0.69 -1.08
C LEU A 95 -20.58 0.61 -0.64
N LEU A 96 -21.01 1.45 -1.59
CA LEU A 96 -21.74 2.68 -1.27
C LEU A 96 -23.09 2.41 -0.60
N ALA A 97 -23.82 1.40 -1.07
CA ALA A 97 -25.09 1.01 -0.46
C ALA A 97 -24.89 0.57 1.00
N ALA A 98 -23.92 -0.32 1.25
CA ALA A 98 -23.62 -0.81 2.59
C ALA A 98 -23.13 0.32 3.53
N VAL A 99 -22.32 1.25 3.01
CA VAL A 99 -21.87 2.44 3.75
C VAL A 99 -23.06 3.34 4.11
N GLY A 100 -23.96 3.61 3.16
CA GLY A 100 -25.16 4.41 3.40
C GLY A 100 -26.07 3.81 4.48
N GLU A 101 -26.29 2.49 4.42
CA GLU A 101 -27.05 1.77 5.45
C GLU A 101 -26.39 1.88 6.83
N LEU A 102 -25.07 1.65 6.91
CA LEU A 102 -24.34 1.74 8.16
C LEU A 102 -24.42 3.15 8.76
N ARG A 103 -24.30 4.21 7.94
CA ARG A 103 -24.41 5.61 8.38
C ARG A 103 -25.79 5.95 8.92
N LEU A 104 -26.85 5.34 8.40
CA LEU A 104 -28.21 5.50 8.94
C LEU A 104 -28.38 4.84 10.31
N ASP A 105 -27.61 3.80 10.61
CA ASP A 105 -27.65 3.12 11.91
C ASP A 105 -26.80 3.83 12.98
N LEU A 106 -25.70 4.51 12.61
CA LEU A 106 -24.77 5.14 13.57
C LEU A 106 -25.43 6.10 14.60
N PRO A 107 -26.41 6.96 14.23
CA PRO A 107 -27.03 7.88 15.19
C PRO A 107 -27.76 7.22 16.36
N ARG A 108 -28.00 5.90 16.29
CA ARG A 108 -28.65 5.12 17.36
C ARG A 108 -27.68 4.76 18.50
N PHE A 109 -26.37 4.95 18.29
CA PHE A 109 -25.34 4.61 19.27
C PHE A 109 -24.86 5.85 20.02
N ALA A 110 -24.40 5.64 21.25
CA ALA A 110 -23.76 6.70 22.02
C ALA A 110 -22.47 7.14 21.31
N ARG A 111 -22.27 8.45 21.18
CA ARG A 111 -21.07 9.05 20.58
C ARG A 111 -19.83 8.66 21.37
N THR A 112 -18.83 8.15 20.67
CA THR A 112 -17.48 7.89 21.18
C THR A 112 -16.48 8.35 20.13
N GLU A 113 -15.22 8.57 20.54
CA GLU A 113 -14.16 8.95 19.61
C GLU A 113 -13.99 7.94 18.46
N GLN A 114 -14.18 6.64 18.74
CA GLN A 114 -14.11 5.58 17.74
C GLN A 114 -15.27 5.64 16.75
N LEU A 115 -16.48 5.97 17.22
CA LEU A 115 -17.65 6.13 16.38
C LEU A 115 -17.56 7.39 15.51
N ASP A 116 -17.01 8.47 16.05
CA ASP A 116 -16.75 9.71 15.31
C ASP A 116 -15.66 9.51 14.25
N ALA A 117 -14.59 8.75 14.57
CA ALA A 117 -13.58 8.37 13.59
C ALA A 117 -14.17 7.49 12.48
N LEU A 118 -15.07 6.57 12.81
CA LEU A 118 -15.77 5.74 11.82
C LEU A 118 -16.66 6.60 10.91
N ASP A 119 -17.50 7.48 11.47
CA ASP A 119 -18.37 8.36 10.67
C ASP A 119 -17.55 9.30 9.77
N ALA A 120 -16.40 9.80 10.25
CA ALA A 120 -15.50 10.62 9.44
C ALA A 120 -14.92 9.83 8.25
N GLU A 121 -14.50 8.58 8.46
CA GLU A 121 -13.99 7.74 7.37
C GLU A 121 -15.09 7.33 6.38
N LEU A 122 -16.31 7.03 6.85
CA LEU A 122 -17.45 6.72 5.99
C LEU A 122 -17.88 7.93 5.15
N THR A 123 -17.94 9.11 5.77
CA THR A 123 -18.23 10.38 5.07
C THR A 123 -17.17 10.65 4.02
N GLY A 124 -15.89 10.52 4.37
CA GLY A 124 -14.79 10.71 3.43
C GLY A 124 -14.83 9.73 2.26
N LEU A 125 -15.25 8.48 2.49
CA LEU A 125 -15.45 7.50 1.41
C LEU A 125 -16.58 7.92 0.45
N GLU A 126 -17.73 8.35 0.97
CA GLU A 126 -18.84 8.83 0.12
C GLU A 126 -18.46 10.09 -0.68
N GLU A 127 -17.71 11.01 -0.07
CA GLU A 127 -17.20 12.20 -0.74
C GLU A 127 -16.23 11.85 -1.86
N ASP A 128 -15.27 10.96 -1.58
CA ASP A 128 -14.31 10.45 -2.57
C ASP A 128 -15.04 9.78 -3.75
N ALA A 129 -16.05 8.95 -3.45
CA ALA A 129 -16.86 8.28 -4.46
C ALA A 129 -17.70 9.26 -5.28
N ARG A 130 -18.34 10.25 -4.64
CA ARG A 130 -19.13 11.27 -5.33
C ARG A 130 -18.29 12.15 -6.24
N ALA A 131 -17.09 12.53 -5.77
CA ALA A 131 -16.22 13.45 -6.49
C ALA A 131 -15.47 12.76 -7.64
N ARG A 132 -15.02 11.52 -7.44
CA ARG A 132 -14.07 10.86 -8.36
C ARG A 132 -14.39 9.40 -8.68
N GLY A 133 -15.40 8.80 -8.03
CA GLY A 133 -15.72 7.38 -8.16
C GLY A 133 -14.66 6.43 -7.58
N ARG A 134 -13.66 6.97 -6.88
CA ARG A 134 -12.49 6.22 -6.40
C ARG A 134 -12.08 6.70 -5.02
N THR A 135 -11.52 5.82 -4.22
CA THR A 135 -11.02 6.12 -2.87
C THR A 135 -9.62 5.56 -2.66
N ARG A 136 -8.95 6.01 -1.59
CA ARG A 136 -7.61 5.51 -1.23
C ARG A 136 -7.70 4.15 -0.56
N SER A 137 -6.84 3.21 -0.93
CA SER A 137 -6.75 1.88 -0.30
C SER A 137 -6.55 1.99 1.22
N GLY A 138 -5.70 2.91 1.68
CA GLY A 138 -5.51 3.16 3.12
C GLY A 138 -6.79 3.60 3.86
N ARG A 139 -7.72 4.29 3.19
CA ARG A 139 -9.03 4.62 3.78
C ARG A 139 -9.84 3.34 4.02
N LEU A 140 -9.87 2.44 3.04
CA LEU A 140 -10.58 1.17 3.15
C LEU A 140 -9.96 0.26 4.20
N THR A 141 -8.63 0.20 4.29
CA THR A 141 -7.92 -0.51 5.36
C THR A 141 -8.34 0.01 6.73
N ARG A 142 -8.33 1.34 6.92
CA ARG A 142 -8.73 1.97 8.19
C ARG A 142 -10.20 1.74 8.54
N LEU A 143 -11.10 1.82 7.56
CA LEU A 143 -12.51 1.48 7.75
C LEU A 143 -12.67 0.04 8.23
N ARG A 144 -11.97 -0.90 7.58
CA ARG A 144 -11.99 -2.31 7.98
C ARG A 144 -11.51 -2.48 9.42
N GLU A 145 -10.43 -1.81 9.81
CA GLU A 145 -9.89 -1.86 11.19
C GLU A 145 -10.89 -1.30 12.21
N LEU A 146 -11.53 -0.17 11.93
CA LEU A 146 -12.53 0.42 12.84
C LEU A 146 -13.78 -0.46 13.01
N LEU A 147 -14.17 -1.18 11.96
CA LEU A 147 -15.34 -2.07 11.98
C LEU A 147 -15.06 -3.44 12.60
N THR A 148 -13.83 -3.94 12.49
CA THR A 148 -13.43 -5.26 12.99
C THR A 148 -12.72 -5.22 14.34
N GLY A 149 -12.22 -4.06 14.76
CA GLY A 149 -11.41 -3.86 15.97
C GLY A 149 -12.13 -4.07 17.30
N GLY A 150 -13.36 -4.57 17.32
CA GLY A 150 -14.10 -5.00 18.52
C GLY A 150 -14.47 -3.91 19.53
N ALA A 151 -13.94 -2.69 19.38
CA ALA A 151 -14.18 -1.54 20.25
C ALA A 151 -15.42 -0.72 19.87
N THR A 152 -16.03 -1.00 18.72
CA THR A 152 -17.20 -0.29 18.22
C THR A 152 -18.45 -1.16 18.42
N ALA A 153 -19.46 -0.64 19.13
CA ALA A 153 -20.75 -1.33 19.35
C ALA A 153 -21.49 -1.70 18.05
N VAL A 154 -21.03 -1.17 16.91
CA VAL A 154 -21.54 -1.37 15.56
C VAL A 154 -20.97 -2.61 14.84
N GLY A 155 -19.93 -3.25 15.36
CA GLY A 155 -19.30 -4.42 14.69
C GLY A 155 -20.22 -5.64 14.52
N GLY A 156 -21.34 -5.68 15.26
CA GLY A 156 -22.38 -6.73 15.11
C GLY A 156 -23.51 -6.39 14.14
N LEU A 157 -23.52 -5.20 13.53
CA LEU A 157 -24.54 -4.83 12.55
C LEU A 157 -24.32 -5.57 11.23
N ALA A 158 -25.42 -5.99 10.61
CA ALA A 158 -25.37 -6.58 9.27
C ALA A 158 -24.75 -5.61 8.24
N SER A 159 -25.04 -4.31 8.36
CA SER A 159 -24.47 -3.26 7.52
C SER A 159 -22.95 -3.12 7.71
N ALA A 160 -22.45 -3.20 8.94
CA ALA A 160 -21.01 -3.22 9.22
C ALA A 160 -20.31 -4.45 8.60
N VAL A 161 -20.93 -5.63 8.72
CA VAL A 161 -20.43 -6.87 8.10
C VAL A 161 -20.39 -6.74 6.58
N ALA A 162 -21.45 -6.20 5.96
CA ALA A 162 -21.51 -5.98 4.52
C ALA A 162 -20.41 -5.04 4.02
N VAL A 163 -20.13 -3.95 4.75
CA VAL A 163 -19.01 -3.03 4.43
C VAL A 163 -17.67 -3.76 4.48
N VAL A 164 -17.41 -4.55 5.53
CA VAL A 164 -16.15 -5.31 5.66
C VAL A 164 -15.99 -6.33 4.51
N GLN A 165 -17.07 -7.01 4.12
CA GLN A 165 -17.05 -7.95 2.99
C GLN A 165 -16.77 -7.24 1.66
N ALA A 166 -17.48 -6.15 1.38
CA ALA A 166 -17.29 -5.37 0.16
C ALA A 166 -15.86 -4.80 0.05
N ILE A 167 -15.29 -4.30 1.16
CA ILE A 167 -13.89 -3.86 1.23
C ILE A 167 -12.96 -5.04 0.93
N SER A 168 -13.18 -6.18 1.56
CA SER A 168 -12.32 -7.36 1.41
C SER A 168 -12.30 -7.88 -0.03
N SER A 169 -13.43 -7.82 -0.75
CA SER A 169 -13.49 -8.16 -2.18
C SER A 169 -12.71 -7.19 -3.06
N LEU A 170 -12.61 -5.92 -2.66
CA LEU A 170 -11.92 -4.87 -3.42
C LEU A 170 -10.41 -4.82 -3.14
N THR A 171 -9.99 -5.15 -1.92
CA THR A 171 -8.59 -5.14 -1.48
C THR A 171 -7.90 -6.51 -1.53
N GLY A 172 -8.68 -7.58 -1.75
CA GLY A 172 -8.19 -8.96 -1.77
C GLY A 172 -7.34 -9.28 -2.98
#